data_AF-A0A914I3J9-F1
#
_entry.id   AF-A0A914I3J9-F1
#
_cell.length_a   1.000
_cell.length_b   1.000
_cell.length_c   1.000
_cell.angle_alpha   90.00
_cell.angle_beta   90.00
_cell.angle_gamma   90.00
#
_symmetry.space_group_name_H-M   'P 1'
#
loop_
_entity.id
_entity.type
_entity.pdbx_description
1 polymer ?
#
loop_
_entity_poly.entity_id
_entity_poly.type
_entity_poly.pdbx_seq_one_letter_code
_entity_poly.pdbx_strand_id
1 'polypeptide(L)'
;MMNLREQFSTNKYVAHRFLQLPTHNKVQVEYVWIDGSGENVRSKTRTVDFVPKSVDDLPLWNFDGSSTGQASGADSDVFIKPVAMYNDPFRLGHHKIVMCETFDNKMRPQATNHRARCKQTMDSVLNEHPWFGMEQEYTLLDVDQHPFGWPKAPFGFPGPQGPYYCGAGANKAYGRDIVDSHYRACLYAGIQISGTNAEVMPGQWEFQVGPSEGINMGDQLWIARFLLHRVAEEFGVIVSFDPKPVAGDWNGAGCHTNFSTDKMRKPGGYAHILDAIECLSKSHHEHIAYYDPTGGRDNERRLTGLHETATIATFSHGVASRCSSVRIPRQTEVDGFGYFEDRRPSSNCDPYLVTDALVRTCCLNVKKLSRSYTPGDAESLRKIIEAMRQGKIEE
;
A
#
# COMPACT_ATOMS: atom_id res chain seq x y z
N MET A 1 -33.99 7.34 -9.39
CA MET A 1 -32.96 8.31 -8.98
C MET A 1 -31.87 8.29 -10.03
N MET A 2 -31.35 9.44 -10.47
CA MET A 2 -30.15 9.45 -11.31
C MET A 2 -28.99 8.82 -10.54
N ASN A 3 -28.14 8.08 -11.25
CA ASN A 3 -26.91 7.59 -10.68
C ASN A 3 -26.05 8.79 -10.26
N LEU A 4 -25.61 8.84 -9.00
CA LEU A 4 -24.77 9.93 -8.46
C LEU A 4 -23.52 10.16 -9.32
N ARG A 5 -22.95 9.10 -9.91
CA ARG A 5 -21.84 9.20 -10.86
C ARG A 5 -22.19 10.00 -12.11
N GLU A 6 -23.39 9.79 -12.66
CA GLU A 6 -23.86 10.51 -13.84
C GLU A 6 -24.12 11.98 -13.51
N GLN A 7 -24.66 12.27 -12.32
CA GLN A 7 -24.96 13.62 -11.86
C GLN A 7 -23.71 14.54 -11.84
N PHE A 8 -22.55 14.01 -11.46
CA PHE A 8 -21.29 14.77 -11.39
C PHE A 8 -20.34 14.49 -12.57
N SER A 9 -20.77 13.72 -13.57
CA SER A 9 -19.92 13.38 -14.71
C SER A 9 -19.63 14.59 -15.58
N THR A 10 -18.35 14.81 -15.89
CA THR A 10 -17.91 15.81 -16.86
C THR A 10 -17.78 15.18 -18.24
N ASN A 11 -17.87 16.00 -19.31
CA ASN A 11 -17.69 15.50 -20.66
C ASN A 11 -16.20 15.27 -20.96
N LYS A 12 -15.78 13.99 -20.92
CA LYS A 12 -14.39 13.58 -21.14
C LYS A 12 -13.87 13.90 -22.55
N TYR A 13 -14.72 13.90 -23.58
CA TYR A 13 -14.31 14.33 -24.93
C TYR A 13 -13.94 15.81 -24.97
N VAL A 14 -14.71 16.66 -24.27
CA VAL A 14 -14.41 18.10 -24.16
C VAL A 14 -13.09 18.31 -23.43
N ALA A 15 -12.84 17.61 -22.33
CA ALA A 15 -11.57 17.68 -21.60
C ALA A 15 -10.38 17.21 -22.47
N HIS A 16 -10.51 16.07 -23.15
CA HIS A 16 -9.47 15.50 -24.00
C HIS A 16 -9.04 16.47 -25.12
N ARG A 17 -9.99 17.23 -25.70
CA ARG A 17 -9.68 18.23 -26.73
C ARG A 17 -8.63 19.25 -26.25
N PHE A 18 -8.69 19.66 -24.98
CA PHE A 18 -7.73 20.62 -24.43
C PHE A 18 -6.40 19.96 -24.03
N LEU A 19 -6.43 18.70 -23.58
CA LEU A 19 -5.23 17.93 -23.23
C LEU A 19 -4.32 17.63 -24.44
N GLN A 20 -4.85 17.71 -25.67
CA GLN A 20 -4.09 17.54 -26.91
C GLN A 20 -3.35 18.81 -27.37
N LEU A 21 -3.59 19.96 -26.73
CA LEU A 21 -2.94 21.21 -27.14
C LEU A 21 -1.42 21.15 -26.88
N PRO A 22 -0.59 21.67 -27.79
CA PRO A 22 0.84 21.76 -27.56
C PRO A 22 1.19 22.58 -26.31
N THR A 23 2.14 22.11 -25.52
CA THR A 23 2.56 22.76 -24.25
C THR A 23 3.71 23.75 -24.41
N HIS A 24 4.07 24.14 -25.65
CA HIS A 24 5.11 25.14 -25.95
C HIS A 24 6.43 24.95 -25.17
N ASN A 25 6.96 23.71 -25.15
CA ASN A 25 8.18 23.31 -24.45
C ASN A 25 8.15 23.42 -22.91
N LYS A 26 6.98 23.72 -22.32
CA LYS A 26 6.80 23.66 -20.87
C LYS A 26 6.45 22.24 -20.44
N VAL A 27 6.97 21.86 -19.28
CA VAL A 27 6.73 20.55 -18.68
C VAL A 27 5.95 20.73 -17.39
N GLN A 28 4.93 19.90 -17.23
CA GLN A 28 4.16 19.78 -16.00
C GLN A 28 4.72 18.64 -15.16
N VAL A 29 4.99 18.93 -13.89
CA VAL A 29 5.53 17.98 -12.92
C VAL A 29 4.53 17.90 -11.75
N GLU A 30 3.92 16.73 -11.60
CA GLU A 30 3.01 16.40 -10.50
C GLU A 30 3.82 15.95 -9.28
N TYR A 31 3.82 16.74 -8.21
CA TYR A 31 4.45 16.38 -6.95
C TYR A 31 3.44 15.61 -6.12
N VAL A 32 3.76 14.38 -5.73
CA VAL A 32 2.92 13.47 -4.95
C VAL A 32 3.55 13.24 -3.57
N TRP A 33 2.76 13.30 -2.50
CA TRP A 33 3.22 13.05 -1.14
C TRP A 33 2.15 12.37 -0.28
N ILE A 34 2.56 11.83 0.86
CA ILE A 34 1.67 11.19 1.86
C ILE A 34 1.26 12.25 2.89
N ASP A 35 -0.03 12.31 3.23
CA ASP A 35 -0.55 13.27 4.19
C ASP A 35 -0.37 12.85 5.67
N GLY A 36 -0.99 13.60 6.58
CA GLY A 36 -0.88 13.40 8.02
C GLY A 36 -1.59 12.13 8.52
N SER A 37 -2.46 11.49 7.72
CA SER A 37 -3.02 10.19 8.10
C SER A 37 -2.03 9.05 7.91
N GLY A 38 -1.03 9.24 7.02
CA GLY A 38 -0.11 8.17 6.63
C GLY A 38 -0.69 7.18 5.61
N GLU A 39 -1.93 7.39 5.16
CA GLU A 39 -2.66 6.48 4.26
C GLU A 39 -2.94 7.13 2.90
N ASN A 40 -3.24 8.43 2.90
CA ASN A 40 -3.71 9.11 1.71
C ASN A 40 -2.57 9.80 0.97
N VAL A 41 -2.63 9.75 -0.35
CA VAL A 41 -1.77 10.53 -1.23
C VAL A 41 -2.43 11.86 -1.58
N ARG A 42 -1.60 12.90 -1.66
CA ARG A 42 -1.97 14.24 -2.13
C ARG A 42 -1.05 14.59 -3.28
N SER A 43 -1.50 15.47 -4.17
CA SER A 43 -0.65 15.93 -5.25
C SER A 43 -0.96 17.36 -5.68
N LYS A 44 0.01 17.98 -6.34
CA LYS A 44 -0.17 19.24 -7.08
C LYS A 44 0.87 19.41 -8.17
N THR A 45 0.56 20.26 -9.14
CA THR A 45 1.38 20.41 -10.35
C THR A 45 2.17 21.71 -10.39
N ARG A 46 3.45 21.63 -10.72
CA ARG A 46 4.30 22.78 -11.09
C ARG A 46 4.60 22.75 -12.58
N THR A 47 4.75 23.93 -13.18
CA THR A 47 5.30 24.08 -14.53
C THR A 47 6.79 24.36 -14.44
N VAL A 48 7.59 23.69 -15.27
CA VAL A 48 9.03 23.94 -15.44
C VAL A 48 9.36 24.15 -16.93
N ASP A 49 10.49 24.80 -17.18
CA ASP A 49 10.89 25.26 -18.51
C ASP A 49 11.88 24.31 -19.20
N PHE A 50 12.04 23.11 -18.65
CA PHE A 50 12.97 22.09 -19.11
C PHE A 50 12.39 20.70 -18.88
N VAL A 51 12.91 19.68 -19.58
CA VAL A 51 12.58 18.28 -19.30
C VAL A 51 13.53 17.78 -18.19
N PRO A 52 13.06 17.55 -16.96
CA PRO A 52 13.91 17.05 -15.88
C PRO A 52 14.45 15.65 -16.22
N LYS A 53 15.73 15.42 -15.96
CA LYS A 53 16.43 14.16 -16.20
C LYS A 53 16.64 13.36 -14.91
N SER A 54 16.76 14.04 -13.78
CA SER A 54 16.79 13.44 -12.45
C SER A 54 15.90 14.20 -11.46
N VAL A 55 15.70 13.63 -10.27
CA VAL A 55 15.01 14.31 -9.16
C VAL A 55 15.80 15.52 -8.64
N ASP A 56 17.11 15.56 -8.86
CA ASP A 56 17.97 16.67 -8.41
C ASP A 56 17.78 17.94 -9.27
N ASP A 57 17.29 17.78 -10.50
CA ASP A 57 16.92 18.92 -11.36
C ASP A 57 15.67 19.65 -10.82
N LEU A 58 14.92 19.01 -9.92
CA LEU A 58 13.63 19.51 -9.47
C LEU A 58 13.74 20.29 -8.16
N PRO A 59 13.20 21.52 -8.11
CA PRO A 59 13.24 22.32 -6.90
C PRO A 59 12.41 21.71 -5.77
N LEU A 60 12.87 21.95 -4.54
CA LEU A 60 12.03 21.88 -3.34
C LEU A 60 10.75 22.69 -3.58
N TRP A 61 9.69 22.28 -2.91
CA TRP A 61 8.45 23.04 -2.88
C TRP A 61 7.84 22.95 -1.48
N ASN A 62 6.70 23.57 -1.29
CA ASN A 62 5.98 23.61 -0.02
C ASN A 62 4.48 23.48 -0.28
N PHE A 63 3.70 23.13 0.73
CA PHE A 63 2.24 23.15 0.71
C PHE A 63 1.70 23.52 2.09
N ASP A 64 0.41 23.80 2.16
CA ASP A 64 -0.28 24.06 3.43
C ASP A 64 -0.54 22.76 4.19
N GLY A 65 0.28 22.48 5.20
CA GLY A 65 0.19 21.31 6.06
C GLY A 65 -0.98 21.33 7.04
N SER A 66 -1.60 22.49 7.29
CA SER A 66 -2.79 22.56 8.15
C SER A 66 -4.00 21.89 7.50
N SER A 67 -4.07 21.94 6.16
CA SER A 67 -5.09 21.28 5.34
C SER A 67 -4.87 19.77 5.16
N THR A 68 -3.77 19.22 5.70
CA THR A 68 -3.40 17.80 5.54
C THR A 68 -3.05 17.12 6.87
N GLY A 69 -3.27 17.80 8.01
CA GLY A 69 -2.99 17.26 9.34
C GLY A 69 -1.50 17.15 9.68
N GLN A 70 -0.63 17.94 9.02
CA GLN A 70 0.83 17.89 9.18
C GLN A 70 1.43 19.14 9.83
N ALA A 71 0.64 20.20 10.00
CA ALA A 71 1.07 21.43 10.63
C ALA A 71 -0.12 22.17 11.28
N SER A 72 0.18 23.18 12.10
CA SER A 72 -0.84 24.05 12.68
C SER A 72 -1.09 25.27 11.78
N GLY A 73 -2.27 25.90 11.87
CA GLY A 73 -2.57 27.08 11.05
C GLY A 73 -1.66 28.29 11.28
N ALA A 74 -1.04 28.41 12.45
CA ALA A 74 -0.12 29.52 12.76
C ALA A 74 1.27 29.37 12.12
N ASP A 75 1.63 28.17 11.69
CA ASP A 75 2.93 27.80 11.15
C ASP A 75 2.73 26.56 10.27
N SER A 76 2.14 26.77 9.08
CA SER A 76 1.51 25.71 8.30
C SER A 76 2.34 25.18 7.14
N ASP A 77 3.42 25.86 6.75
CA ASP A 77 4.22 25.46 5.60
C ASP A 77 4.96 24.14 5.87
N VAL A 78 4.73 23.17 4.97
CA VAL A 78 5.43 21.88 4.95
C VAL A 78 6.18 21.76 3.64
N PHE A 79 7.47 21.47 3.70
CA PHE A 79 8.31 21.28 2.51
C PHE A 79 8.11 19.90 1.90
N ILE A 80 8.18 19.82 0.57
CA ILE A 80 8.23 18.59 -0.22
C ILE A 80 9.52 18.52 -1.02
N LYS A 81 10.21 17.39 -0.90
CA LYS A 81 11.47 17.08 -1.59
C LYS A 81 11.27 15.92 -2.56
N PRO A 82 11.50 16.10 -3.87
CA PRO A 82 11.47 15.00 -4.84
C PRO A 82 12.47 13.90 -4.49
N VAL A 83 12.04 12.64 -4.61
CA VAL A 83 12.86 11.46 -4.27
C VAL A 83 12.79 10.32 -5.27
N ALA A 84 11.72 10.23 -6.07
CA ALA A 84 11.63 9.33 -7.23
C ALA A 84 10.81 10.00 -8.33
N MET A 85 11.14 9.74 -9.60
CA MET A 85 10.52 10.38 -10.76
C MET A 85 10.05 9.35 -11.80
N TYR A 86 8.85 9.54 -12.31
CA TYR A 86 8.13 8.65 -13.21
C TYR A 86 7.54 9.43 -14.39
N ASN A 87 7.24 8.75 -15.50
CA ASN A 87 6.50 9.38 -16.59
C ASN A 87 5.03 9.55 -16.20
N ASP A 88 4.41 10.67 -16.57
CA ASP A 88 3.00 10.93 -16.29
C ASP A 88 2.10 10.25 -17.36
N PRO A 89 1.34 9.18 -17.03
CA PRO A 89 0.48 8.49 -17.99
C PRO A 89 -0.81 9.26 -18.32
N PHE A 90 -1.13 10.31 -17.58
CA PHE A 90 -2.35 11.11 -17.80
C PHE A 90 -2.08 12.29 -18.73
N ARG A 91 -0.90 12.90 -18.62
CA ARG A 91 -0.47 14.04 -19.44
C ARG A 91 0.44 13.64 -20.62
N LEU A 92 1.06 12.45 -20.56
CA LEU A 92 1.92 11.89 -21.59
C LEU A 92 3.17 12.75 -21.89
N GLY A 93 3.86 12.46 -22.99
CA GLY A 93 5.00 13.26 -23.46
C GLY A 93 6.13 13.41 -22.45
N HIS A 94 6.58 14.65 -22.23
CA HIS A 94 7.67 14.95 -21.30
C HIS A 94 7.22 15.20 -19.85
N HIS A 95 5.91 15.11 -19.57
CA HIS A 95 5.34 15.34 -18.25
C HIS A 95 5.75 14.26 -17.24
N LYS A 96 5.86 14.65 -15.97
CA LYS A 96 6.41 13.79 -14.90
C LYS A 96 5.50 13.73 -13.68
N ILE A 97 5.58 12.60 -12.98
CA ILE A 97 5.09 12.44 -11.61
C ILE A 97 6.31 12.25 -10.72
N VAL A 98 6.35 12.92 -9.57
CA VAL A 98 7.45 12.77 -8.60
C VAL A 98 6.94 12.46 -7.21
N MET A 99 7.42 11.34 -6.66
CA MET A 99 7.21 11.01 -5.25
C MET A 99 8.07 11.95 -4.41
N CYS A 100 7.50 12.45 -3.31
CA CYS A 100 8.15 13.40 -2.41
C CYS A 100 8.17 12.95 -0.96
N GLU A 101 9.26 13.27 -0.27
CA GLU A 101 9.33 13.29 1.18
C GLU A 101 8.80 14.62 1.73
N THR A 102 8.23 14.58 2.94
CA THR A 102 7.69 15.76 3.63
C THR A 102 8.55 16.17 4.83
N PHE A 103 8.76 17.48 5.00
CA PHE A 103 9.56 18.07 6.07
C PHE A 103 8.86 19.28 6.70
N ASP A 104 9.04 19.46 8.00
CA ASP A 104 8.56 20.65 8.70
C ASP A 104 9.36 21.92 8.32
N ASN A 105 8.96 23.06 8.88
CA ASN A 105 9.61 24.35 8.65
C ASN A 105 11.08 24.44 9.12
N LYS A 106 11.56 23.44 9.88
CA LYS A 106 12.95 23.30 10.33
C LYS A 106 13.70 22.23 9.53
N MET A 107 13.14 21.79 8.39
CA MET A 107 13.67 20.72 7.55
C MET A 107 13.84 19.38 8.26
N ARG A 108 13.04 19.12 9.30
CA ARG A 108 12.98 17.82 9.97
C ARG A 108 11.91 16.97 9.31
N PRO A 109 12.12 15.66 9.11
CA PRO A 109 11.11 14.78 8.54
C PRO A 109 9.78 14.88 9.31
N GLN A 110 8.66 14.97 8.59
CA GLN A 110 7.34 14.89 9.20
C GLN A 110 7.11 13.53 9.87
N ALA A 111 6.17 13.46 10.83
CA ALA A 111 5.87 12.21 11.54
C ALA A 111 5.50 11.04 10.62
N THR A 112 4.80 11.33 9.51
CA THR A 112 4.42 10.35 8.47
C THR A 112 5.48 10.16 7.39
N ASN A 113 6.63 10.82 7.46
CA ASN A 113 7.77 10.58 6.56
C ASN A 113 8.54 9.33 7.01
N HIS A 114 7.93 8.16 6.84
CA HIS A 114 8.54 6.87 7.16
C HIS A 114 9.65 6.49 6.17
N ARG A 115 9.64 7.08 4.96
CA ARG A 115 10.64 6.87 3.92
C ARG A 115 12.04 7.23 4.41
N ALA A 116 12.21 8.35 5.11
CA ALA A 116 13.52 8.81 5.58
C ALA A 116 14.24 7.75 6.44
N ARG A 117 13.52 7.12 7.37
CA ARG A 117 14.08 6.01 8.20
C ARG A 117 14.30 4.76 7.37
N CYS A 118 13.32 4.37 6.55
CA CYS A 118 13.43 3.19 5.70
C CYS A 118 14.66 3.28 4.78
N LYS A 119 14.91 4.45 4.18
CA LYS A 119 16.10 4.70 3.37
C LYS A 119 17.39 4.47 4.16
N GLN A 120 17.51 4.98 5.39
CA GLN A 120 18.68 4.75 6.23
C GLN A 120 18.90 3.25 6.51
N THR A 121 17.83 2.52 6.80
CA THR A 121 17.88 1.07 6.98
C THR A 121 18.35 0.36 5.71
N MET A 122 17.78 0.67 4.54
CA MET A 122 18.16 0.06 3.27
C MET A 122 19.61 0.36 2.89
N ASP A 123 20.06 1.60 3.09
CA ASP A 123 21.45 2.01 2.84
C ASP A 123 22.45 1.27 3.76
N SER A 124 22.02 0.83 4.96
CA SER A 124 22.87 0.08 5.89
C SER A 124 23.06 -1.41 5.54
N VAL A 125 22.27 -1.93 4.58
CA VAL A 125 22.29 -3.35 4.17
C VAL A 125 22.47 -3.53 2.67
N LEU A 126 23.12 -2.57 1.98
CA LEU A 126 23.33 -2.63 0.52
C LEU A 126 23.98 -3.94 0.07
N ASN A 127 24.85 -4.52 0.89
CA ASN A 127 25.52 -5.80 0.62
C ASN A 127 24.60 -7.03 0.68
N GLU A 128 23.41 -6.93 1.28
CA GLU A 128 22.43 -8.01 1.33
C GLU A 128 21.51 -8.03 0.10
N HIS A 129 21.49 -6.96 -0.71
CA HIS A 129 20.61 -6.78 -1.87
C HIS A 129 19.15 -7.23 -1.61
N PRO A 130 18.45 -6.59 -0.65
CA PRO A 130 17.10 -6.97 -0.26
C PRO A 130 16.11 -6.68 -1.39
N TRP A 131 15.44 -7.72 -1.88
CA TRP A 131 14.39 -7.60 -2.89
C TRP A 131 13.02 -7.85 -2.26
N PHE A 132 12.06 -7.05 -2.69
CA PHE A 132 10.68 -7.11 -2.27
C PHE A 132 9.75 -7.27 -3.48
N GLY A 133 8.65 -8.00 -3.30
CA GLY A 133 7.50 -7.95 -4.19
C GLY A 133 6.23 -7.82 -3.35
N MET A 134 5.40 -6.81 -3.61
CA MET A 134 4.19 -6.57 -2.82
C MET A 134 2.94 -6.78 -3.67
N GLU A 135 2.01 -7.58 -3.13
CA GLU A 135 0.73 -7.97 -3.71
C GLU A 135 -0.36 -7.05 -3.15
N GLN A 136 -0.67 -5.94 -3.83
CA GLN A 136 -1.65 -4.98 -3.35
C GLN A 136 -3.06 -5.41 -3.73
N GLU A 137 -3.81 -5.90 -2.75
CA GLU A 137 -5.24 -6.11 -2.88
C GLU A 137 -6.02 -4.82 -2.60
N TYR A 138 -7.14 -4.64 -3.26
CA TYR A 138 -8.03 -3.49 -3.08
C TYR A 138 -9.45 -3.82 -3.52
N THR A 139 -10.42 -3.05 -3.02
CA THR A 139 -11.83 -3.19 -3.43
C THR A 139 -12.31 -1.93 -4.12
N LEU A 140 -12.98 -2.11 -5.25
CA LEU A 140 -13.68 -1.04 -5.95
C LEU A 140 -15.02 -0.77 -5.28
N LEU A 141 -15.28 0.48 -4.94
CA LEU A 141 -16.53 0.97 -4.36
C LEU A 141 -17.19 1.97 -5.31
N ASP A 142 -18.51 1.96 -5.35
CA ASP A 142 -19.29 3.01 -5.99
C ASP A 142 -19.28 4.28 -5.12
N VAL A 143 -19.78 5.40 -5.64
CA VAL A 143 -19.73 6.71 -4.95
C VAL A 143 -20.54 6.76 -3.65
N ASP A 144 -21.46 5.81 -3.46
CA ASP A 144 -22.20 5.60 -2.22
C ASP A 144 -21.48 4.64 -1.23
N GLN A 145 -20.21 4.34 -1.49
CA GLN A 145 -19.35 3.43 -0.72
C GLN A 145 -19.79 1.97 -0.73
N HIS A 146 -20.79 1.60 -1.54
CA HIS A 146 -21.18 0.20 -1.72
C HIS A 146 -20.24 -0.48 -2.75
N PRO A 147 -19.86 -1.76 -2.58
CA PRO A 147 -18.97 -2.42 -3.53
C PRO A 147 -19.45 -2.34 -4.98
N PHE A 148 -18.52 -2.03 -5.88
CA PHE A 148 -18.83 -1.74 -7.27
C PHE A 148 -19.39 -2.98 -7.99
N GLY A 149 -20.52 -2.81 -8.67
CA GLY A 149 -21.22 -3.87 -9.38
C GLY A 149 -22.11 -4.77 -8.51
N TRP A 150 -22.17 -4.53 -7.20
CA TRP A 150 -23.10 -5.26 -6.33
C TRP A 150 -24.54 -4.78 -6.51
N PRO A 151 -25.55 -5.65 -6.32
CA PRO A 151 -26.93 -5.23 -6.38
C PRO A 151 -27.21 -4.20 -5.28
N LYS A 152 -28.01 -3.16 -5.55
CA LYS A 152 -28.40 -2.18 -4.53
C LYS A 152 -29.59 -2.70 -3.71
N ALA A 153 -29.89 -2.04 -2.59
CA ALA A 153 -31.02 -2.34 -1.71
C ALA A 153 -32.35 -2.55 -2.48
N PRO A 154 -33.30 -3.39 -1.97
CA PRO A 154 -33.37 -3.92 -0.61
C PRO A 154 -32.62 -5.24 -0.31
N PHE A 155 -32.00 -5.92 -1.29
CA PHE A 155 -31.32 -7.23 -1.06
C PHE A 155 -29.95 -7.32 -1.75
N GLY A 156 -29.06 -6.38 -1.45
CA GLY A 156 -27.89 -6.10 -2.25
C GLY A 156 -26.64 -6.94 -2.05
N PHE A 157 -26.70 -8.27 -2.19
CA PHE A 157 -25.50 -9.12 -2.23
C PHE A 157 -25.45 -9.91 -3.53
N PRO A 158 -24.27 -10.09 -4.14
CA PRO A 158 -24.11 -11.04 -5.23
C PRO A 158 -24.18 -12.48 -4.70
N GLY A 159 -24.08 -13.47 -5.60
CA GLY A 159 -23.96 -14.87 -5.17
C GLY A 159 -22.71 -15.11 -4.30
N PRO A 160 -22.63 -16.24 -3.58
CA PRO A 160 -21.49 -16.57 -2.73
C PRO A 160 -20.13 -16.55 -3.46
N GLN A 161 -19.05 -16.35 -2.71
CA GLN A 161 -17.68 -16.39 -3.23
C GLN A 161 -17.35 -17.75 -3.88
N GLY A 162 -16.43 -17.74 -4.85
CA GLY A 162 -16.05 -18.93 -5.62
C GLY A 162 -15.83 -18.64 -7.11
N PRO A 163 -16.83 -18.13 -7.85
CA PRO A 163 -16.71 -17.92 -9.30
C PRO A 163 -15.94 -16.65 -9.69
N TYR A 164 -15.58 -15.79 -8.73
CA TYR A 164 -15.01 -14.46 -8.98
C TYR A 164 -13.49 -14.44 -9.14
N TYR A 165 -12.76 -15.22 -8.32
CA TYR A 165 -11.29 -15.31 -8.38
C TYR A 165 -10.84 -15.74 -9.79
N CYS A 166 -9.99 -14.93 -10.41
CA CYS A 166 -9.57 -15.08 -11.81
C CYS A 166 -10.73 -15.30 -12.81
N GLY A 167 -11.93 -14.80 -12.50
CA GLY A 167 -13.14 -15.00 -13.29
C GLY A 167 -13.15 -14.20 -14.59
N ALA A 168 -13.78 -14.76 -15.62
CA ALA A 168 -14.03 -14.09 -16.90
C ALA A 168 -15.53 -14.10 -17.22
N GLY A 169 -16.06 -12.94 -17.62
CA GLY A 169 -17.49 -12.73 -17.92
C GLY A 169 -18.10 -11.58 -17.11
N ALA A 170 -19.14 -10.97 -17.67
CA ALA A 170 -19.80 -9.79 -17.10
C ALA A 170 -20.44 -10.06 -15.72
N ASN A 171 -20.78 -11.32 -15.42
CA ASN A 171 -21.35 -11.76 -14.15
C ASN A 171 -20.30 -12.20 -13.11
N LYS A 172 -19.00 -11.98 -13.38
CA LYS A 172 -17.89 -12.42 -12.52
C LYS A 172 -16.87 -11.31 -12.26
N ALA A 173 -16.44 -10.60 -13.30
CA ALA A 173 -15.35 -9.63 -13.22
C ALA A 173 -15.87 -8.18 -13.29
N TYR A 174 -16.03 -7.54 -12.14
CA TYR A 174 -16.57 -6.17 -12.04
C TYR A 174 -15.43 -5.14 -12.03
N GLY A 175 -15.43 -4.21 -12.99
CA GLY A 175 -14.46 -3.11 -13.03
C GLY A 175 -13.13 -3.42 -13.72
N ARG A 176 -13.06 -4.44 -14.58
CA ARG A 176 -11.82 -4.79 -15.32
C ARG A 176 -11.22 -3.63 -16.11
N ASP A 177 -12.05 -2.73 -16.64
CA ASP A 177 -11.57 -1.56 -17.39
C ASP A 177 -10.64 -0.66 -16.55
N ILE A 178 -10.90 -0.55 -15.24
CA ILE A 178 -10.04 0.20 -14.29
C ILE A 178 -8.71 -0.51 -14.11
N VAL A 179 -8.74 -1.84 -13.97
CA VAL A 179 -7.58 -2.70 -13.75
C VAL A 179 -6.65 -2.65 -14.96
N ASP A 180 -7.17 -2.86 -16.16
CA ASP A 180 -6.38 -2.87 -17.39
C ASP A 180 -5.82 -1.47 -17.70
N SER A 181 -6.59 -0.40 -17.42
CA SER A 181 -6.12 0.98 -17.55
C SER A 181 -5.00 1.30 -16.56
N HIS A 182 -5.14 0.87 -15.30
CA HIS A 182 -4.12 1.02 -14.27
C HIS A 182 -2.84 0.25 -14.61
N TYR A 183 -2.97 -0.98 -15.09
CA TYR A 183 -1.82 -1.78 -15.53
C TYR A 183 -1.03 -1.03 -16.60
N ARG A 184 -1.71 -0.53 -17.64
CA ARG A 184 -1.08 0.23 -18.74
C ARG A 184 -0.46 1.54 -18.24
N ALA A 185 -1.12 2.23 -17.31
CA ALA A 185 -0.59 3.45 -16.70
C ALA A 185 0.71 3.17 -15.92
N CYS A 186 0.75 2.10 -15.13
CA CYS A 186 1.94 1.65 -14.41
C CYS A 186 3.10 1.31 -15.36
N LEU A 187 2.84 0.53 -16.41
CA LEU A 187 3.85 0.20 -17.44
C LEU A 187 4.41 1.46 -18.11
N TYR A 188 3.55 2.42 -18.49
CA TYR A 188 3.99 3.67 -19.11
C TYR A 188 4.82 4.53 -18.15
N ALA A 189 4.41 4.60 -16.88
CA ALA A 189 5.10 5.35 -15.84
C ALA A 189 6.48 4.77 -15.50
N GLY A 190 6.73 3.51 -15.85
CA GLY A 190 7.96 2.78 -15.50
C GLY A 190 7.90 2.12 -14.14
N ILE A 191 6.69 1.85 -13.61
CA ILE A 191 6.50 1.03 -12.41
C ILE A 191 6.78 -0.43 -12.76
N GLN A 192 7.52 -1.12 -11.90
CA GLN A 192 7.83 -2.55 -11.96
C GLN A 192 6.59 -3.38 -11.59
N ILE A 193 5.45 -3.13 -12.24
CA ILE A 193 4.25 -3.95 -12.10
C ILE A 193 4.52 -5.32 -12.74
N SER A 194 4.25 -6.40 -12.01
CA SER A 194 4.55 -7.78 -12.44
C SER A 194 3.32 -8.61 -12.75
N GLY A 195 2.13 -8.16 -12.36
CA GLY A 195 0.89 -8.87 -12.65
C GLY A 195 -0.34 -8.22 -12.02
N THR A 196 -1.49 -8.81 -12.34
CA THR A 196 -2.80 -8.49 -11.77
C THR A 196 -3.71 -9.70 -11.83
N ASN A 197 -4.66 -9.80 -10.90
CA ASN A 197 -5.74 -10.78 -10.93
C ASN A 197 -7.02 -10.24 -10.30
N ALA A 198 -8.17 -10.81 -10.68
CA ALA A 198 -9.41 -10.64 -9.94
C ALA A 198 -9.32 -11.46 -8.65
N GLU A 199 -9.67 -10.85 -7.53
CA GLU A 199 -9.62 -11.50 -6.23
C GLU A 199 -10.92 -12.25 -5.89
N VAL A 200 -10.94 -12.91 -4.73
CA VAL A 200 -12.04 -13.79 -4.31
C VAL A 200 -13.36 -13.05 -4.12
N MET A 201 -13.34 -11.84 -3.55
CA MET A 201 -14.55 -11.03 -3.38
C MET A 201 -14.91 -10.33 -4.71
N PRO A 202 -16.17 -10.34 -5.15
CA PRO A 202 -16.57 -9.66 -6.38
C PRO A 202 -16.33 -8.15 -6.29
N GLY A 203 -15.60 -7.58 -7.25
CA GLY A 203 -15.17 -6.18 -7.23
C GLY A 203 -13.86 -5.93 -6.48
N GLN A 204 -13.27 -6.97 -5.89
CA GLN A 204 -11.91 -6.97 -5.34
C GLN A 204 -10.91 -7.40 -6.42
N TRP A 205 -9.73 -6.77 -6.39
CA TRP A 205 -8.67 -6.98 -7.37
C TRP A 205 -7.31 -6.90 -6.68
N GLU A 206 -6.30 -7.42 -7.36
CA GLU A 206 -4.90 -7.35 -6.94
C GLU A 206 -4.01 -6.85 -8.08
N PHE A 207 -2.98 -6.08 -7.72
CA PHE A 207 -1.82 -5.85 -8.59
C PHE A 207 -0.53 -6.11 -7.82
N GLN A 208 0.47 -6.65 -8.52
CA GLN A 208 1.78 -6.95 -7.93
C GLN A 208 2.83 -5.96 -8.40
N VAL A 209 3.64 -5.43 -7.47
CA VAL A 209 4.80 -4.59 -7.78
C VAL A 209 6.07 -5.28 -7.29
N GLY A 210 7.06 -5.40 -8.17
CA GLY A 210 8.37 -6.00 -7.90
C GLY A 210 8.68 -7.21 -8.81
N PRO A 211 9.86 -7.83 -8.65
CA PRO A 211 10.84 -7.57 -7.59
C PRO A 211 11.46 -6.16 -7.66
N SER A 212 11.52 -5.46 -6.53
CA SER A 212 12.14 -4.14 -6.38
C SER A 212 13.15 -4.15 -5.24
N GLU A 213 14.32 -3.56 -5.45
CA GLU A 213 15.40 -3.53 -4.46
C GLU A 213 15.25 -2.36 -3.49
N GLY A 214 15.34 -2.66 -2.18
CA GLY A 214 15.42 -1.67 -1.11
C GLY A 214 14.32 -0.62 -1.13
N ILE A 215 14.71 0.66 -1.11
CA ILE A 215 13.80 1.81 -0.98
C ILE A 215 12.83 1.94 -2.17
N ASN A 216 13.20 1.40 -3.34
CA ASN A 216 12.40 1.49 -4.55
C ASN A 216 11.04 0.81 -4.42
N MET A 217 10.92 -0.22 -3.56
CA MET A 217 9.65 -0.91 -3.33
C MET A 217 8.58 0.05 -2.80
N GLY A 218 8.92 0.84 -1.79
CA GLY A 218 8.00 1.81 -1.22
C GLY A 218 7.69 2.97 -2.18
N ASP A 219 8.71 3.49 -2.87
CA ASP A 219 8.53 4.55 -3.87
C ASP A 219 7.55 4.13 -4.97
N GLN A 220 7.72 2.91 -5.50
CA GLN A 220 6.90 2.41 -6.60
C GLN A 220 5.49 2.02 -6.15
N LEU A 221 5.31 1.39 -4.99
CA LEU A 221 3.97 1.02 -4.54
C LEU A 221 3.12 2.26 -4.22
N TRP A 222 3.69 3.29 -3.61
CA TRP A 222 2.96 4.55 -3.36
C TRP A 222 2.53 5.24 -4.66
N ILE A 223 3.40 5.27 -5.67
CA ILE A 223 3.02 5.82 -6.98
C ILE A 223 2.02 4.90 -7.69
N ALA A 224 2.14 3.59 -7.61
CA ALA A 224 1.15 2.67 -8.17
C ALA A 224 -0.25 2.87 -7.53
N ARG A 225 -0.32 3.10 -6.21
CA ARG A 225 -1.56 3.47 -5.51
C ARG A 225 -2.12 4.81 -5.97
N PHE A 226 -1.26 5.83 -6.13
CA PHE A 226 -1.67 7.13 -6.70
C PHE A 226 -2.25 6.97 -8.11
N LEU A 227 -1.58 6.21 -8.98
CA LEU A 227 -2.06 5.93 -10.33
C LEU A 227 -3.41 5.20 -10.29
N LEU A 228 -3.61 4.25 -9.38
CA LEU A 228 -4.88 3.53 -9.23
C LEU A 228 -6.02 4.47 -8.84
N HIS A 229 -5.83 5.34 -7.85
CA HIS A 229 -6.82 6.36 -7.48
C HIS A 229 -7.14 7.30 -8.63
N ARG A 230 -6.12 7.80 -9.33
CA ARG A 230 -6.29 8.71 -10.48
C ARG A 230 -7.01 8.04 -11.65
N VAL A 231 -6.73 6.77 -11.94
CA VAL A 231 -7.44 6.00 -12.95
C VAL A 231 -8.90 5.80 -12.52
N ALA A 232 -9.14 5.34 -11.29
CA ALA A 232 -10.51 5.12 -10.79
C ALA A 232 -11.35 6.40 -10.78
N GLU A 233 -10.73 7.57 -10.52
CA GLU A 233 -11.38 8.89 -10.63
C GLU A 233 -11.91 9.16 -12.05
N GLU A 234 -11.20 8.76 -13.11
CA GLU A 234 -11.67 8.90 -14.49
C GLU A 234 -12.94 8.10 -14.77
N PHE A 235 -13.14 6.99 -14.04
CA PHE A 235 -14.31 6.12 -14.11
C PHE A 235 -15.39 6.47 -13.07
N GLY A 236 -15.14 7.44 -12.18
CA GLY A 236 -16.04 7.80 -11.08
C GLY A 236 -16.25 6.67 -10.08
N VAL A 237 -15.19 5.89 -9.81
CA VAL A 237 -15.17 4.76 -8.88
C VAL A 237 -14.18 5.05 -7.76
N ILE A 238 -14.50 4.62 -6.54
CA ILE A 238 -13.66 4.77 -5.35
C ILE A 238 -12.82 3.50 -5.19
N VAL A 239 -11.56 3.67 -4.77
CA VAL A 239 -10.67 2.56 -4.41
C VAL A 239 -10.52 2.55 -2.91
N SER A 240 -10.77 1.41 -2.29
CA SER A 240 -10.55 1.19 -0.86
C SER A 240 -9.40 0.20 -0.65
N PHE A 241 -8.46 0.61 0.22
CA PHE A 241 -7.44 -0.26 0.79
C PHE A 241 -7.80 -0.74 2.20
N ASP A 242 -9.06 -0.58 2.63
CA ASP A 242 -9.53 -1.13 3.91
C ASP A 242 -9.34 -2.66 3.93
N PRO A 243 -8.74 -3.25 4.98
CA PRO A 243 -8.46 -4.69 5.01
C PRO A 243 -9.68 -5.57 5.19
N LYS A 244 -10.84 -5.01 5.54
CA LYS A 244 -12.10 -5.73 5.66
C LYS A 244 -13.26 -4.82 5.25
N PRO A 245 -13.41 -4.54 3.94
CA PRO A 245 -14.34 -3.54 3.43
C PRO A 245 -15.81 -3.97 3.60
N VAL A 246 -16.07 -5.28 3.65
CA VAL A 246 -17.38 -5.87 3.94
C VAL A 246 -17.24 -6.88 5.08
N ALA A 247 -18.08 -6.74 6.10
CA ALA A 247 -18.14 -7.67 7.21
C ALA A 247 -18.76 -9.02 6.81
N GLY A 248 -18.49 -10.07 7.60
CA GLY A 248 -19.02 -11.42 7.36
C GLY A 248 -18.17 -12.25 6.41
N ASP A 249 -18.84 -13.15 5.68
CA ASP A 249 -18.27 -14.20 4.81
C ASP A 249 -17.81 -13.67 3.43
N TRP A 250 -17.06 -12.57 3.48
CA TRP A 250 -16.40 -11.97 2.33
C TRP A 250 -14.92 -11.84 2.62
N ASN A 251 -14.05 -12.05 1.64
CA ASN A 251 -12.60 -11.95 1.84
C ASN A 251 -12.21 -10.55 2.33
N GLY A 252 -11.14 -10.49 3.13
CA GLY A 252 -10.47 -9.24 3.43
C GLY A 252 -9.45 -8.88 2.35
N ALA A 253 -8.78 -7.75 2.50
CA ALA A 253 -7.74 -7.26 1.59
C ALA A 253 -6.36 -7.23 2.28
N GLY A 254 -5.37 -7.90 1.70
CA GLY A 254 -3.98 -7.95 2.17
C GLY A 254 -3.02 -7.08 1.37
N CYS A 255 -1.78 -7.01 1.86
CA CYS A 255 -0.64 -6.57 1.06
C CYS A 255 0.53 -7.55 1.19
N HIS A 256 0.37 -8.79 0.71
CA HIS A 256 1.39 -9.82 0.94
C HIS A 256 2.76 -9.35 0.43
N THR A 257 3.79 -9.57 1.23
CA THR A 257 5.13 -9.05 0.96
C THR A 257 6.11 -10.21 0.80
N ASN A 258 6.51 -10.44 -0.43
CA ASN A 258 7.56 -11.37 -0.81
C ASN A 258 8.92 -10.74 -0.50
N PHE A 259 9.81 -11.47 0.18
CA PHE A 259 11.12 -10.97 0.59
C PHE A 259 12.25 -11.98 0.35
N SER A 260 13.38 -11.48 -0.15
CA SER A 260 14.63 -12.23 -0.24
C SER A 260 15.87 -11.34 -0.14
N THR A 261 16.99 -11.91 0.30
CA THR A 261 18.34 -11.34 0.16
C THR A 261 19.13 -12.10 -0.91
N ASP A 262 20.29 -11.58 -1.30
CA ASP A 262 21.20 -12.26 -2.24
C ASP A 262 21.54 -13.70 -1.77
N LYS A 263 21.76 -13.90 -0.47
CA LYS A 263 22.03 -15.22 0.11
C LYS A 263 20.83 -16.17 0.00
N MET A 264 19.61 -15.67 0.18
CA MET A 264 18.39 -16.50 0.06
C MET A 264 18.15 -16.97 -1.37
N ARG A 265 18.59 -16.20 -2.37
CA ARG A 265 18.38 -16.48 -3.80
C ARG A 265 19.43 -17.42 -4.42
N LYS A 266 20.48 -17.79 -3.68
CA LYS A 266 21.56 -18.68 -4.16
C LYS A 266 21.37 -20.12 -3.67
N PRO A 267 21.93 -21.14 -4.34
CA PRO A 267 21.85 -22.53 -3.90
C PRO A 267 22.20 -22.71 -2.42
N GLY A 268 21.34 -23.41 -1.67
CA GLY A 268 21.43 -23.53 -0.21
C GLY A 268 20.76 -22.39 0.58
N GLY A 269 20.21 -21.40 -0.11
CA GLY A 269 19.55 -20.23 0.47
C GLY A 269 18.29 -20.52 1.29
N TYR A 270 17.72 -21.74 1.19
CA TYR A 270 16.61 -22.18 2.03
C TYR A 270 16.91 -22.08 3.53
N ALA A 271 18.14 -22.37 3.95
CA ALA A 271 18.54 -22.23 5.35
C ALA A 271 18.41 -20.77 5.83
N HIS A 272 18.84 -19.81 5.02
CA HIS A 272 18.71 -18.38 5.32
C HIS A 272 17.25 -17.91 5.35
N ILE A 273 16.37 -18.51 4.54
CA ILE A 273 14.93 -18.27 4.61
C ILE A 273 14.38 -18.71 5.96
N LEU A 274 14.71 -19.93 6.42
CA LEU A 274 14.27 -20.43 7.72
C LEU A 274 14.79 -19.59 8.88
N ASP A 275 16.06 -19.17 8.83
CA ASP A 275 16.66 -18.28 9.84
C ASP A 275 15.89 -16.95 9.93
N ALA A 276 15.54 -16.35 8.80
CA ALA A 276 14.77 -15.10 8.77
C ALA A 276 13.35 -15.29 9.32
N ILE A 277 12.67 -16.39 8.97
CA ILE A 277 11.34 -16.73 9.50
C ILE A 277 11.38 -16.93 11.02
N GLU A 278 12.46 -17.53 11.54
CA GLU A 278 12.67 -17.71 12.97
C GLU A 278 12.99 -16.40 13.72
N CYS A 279 13.58 -15.41 13.04
CA CYS A 279 13.64 -14.04 13.57
C CYS A 279 12.25 -13.40 13.61
N LEU A 280 11.44 -13.57 12.56
CA LEU A 280 10.07 -13.01 12.50
C LEU A 280 9.14 -13.61 13.56
N SER A 281 9.30 -14.90 13.89
CA SER A 281 8.50 -15.58 14.91
C SER A 281 8.62 -14.92 16.29
N LYS A 282 9.81 -14.38 16.60
CA LYS A 282 10.15 -13.72 17.87
C LYS A 282 9.69 -12.25 17.97
N SER A 283 9.22 -11.67 16.88
CA SER A 283 8.81 -10.26 16.82
C SER A 283 7.43 -10.10 16.17
N HIS A 284 6.56 -11.09 16.33
CA HIS A 284 5.25 -11.12 15.67
C HIS A 284 4.40 -9.89 16.00
N HIS A 285 4.18 -9.58 17.28
CA HIS A 285 3.37 -8.45 17.70
C HIS A 285 3.98 -7.10 17.30
N GLU A 286 5.30 -7.00 17.32
CA GLU A 286 6.00 -5.84 16.80
C GLU A 286 5.70 -5.61 15.32
N HIS A 287 5.82 -6.65 14.49
CA HIS A 287 5.50 -6.55 13.06
C HIS A 287 4.03 -6.19 12.80
N ILE A 288 3.08 -6.79 13.54
CA ILE A 288 1.65 -6.43 13.40
C ILE A 288 1.43 -4.93 13.59
N ALA A 289 2.12 -4.29 14.54
CA ALA A 289 2.00 -2.83 14.75
C ALA A 289 2.66 -1.95 13.68
N TYR A 290 3.42 -2.53 12.76
CA TYR A 290 3.96 -1.85 11.57
C TYR A 290 3.13 -2.14 10.32
N TYR A 291 2.23 -3.11 10.38
CA TYR A 291 1.57 -3.71 9.22
C TYR A 291 0.20 -3.10 8.91
N ASP A 292 -0.21 -2.09 9.67
CA ASP A 292 -1.24 -1.12 9.33
C ASP A 292 -0.99 0.22 10.08
N PRO A 293 -1.57 1.33 9.60
CA PRO A 293 -1.40 2.67 10.18
C PRO A 293 -1.90 2.80 11.62
N THR A 294 -2.86 1.95 12.02
CA THR A 294 -3.50 1.96 13.35
C THR A 294 -2.81 1.07 14.38
N GLY A 295 -1.66 0.48 14.03
CA GLY A 295 -0.87 -0.33 14.94
C GLY A 295 -1.45 -1.72 15.23
N GLY A 296 -2.23 -2.28 14.30
CA GLY A 296 -2.83 -3.61 14.39
C GLY A 296 -4.36 -3.61 14.34
N ARG A 297 -5.00 -2.47 14.60
CA ARG A 297 -6.46 -2.38 14.80
C ARG A 297 -7.26 -2.67 13.55
N ASP A 298 -6.83 -2.15 12.41
CA ASP A 298 -7.48 -2.45 11.14
C ASP A 298 -7.35 -3.93 10.79
N ASN A 299 -6.15 -4.48 11.02
CA ASN A 299 -5.81 -5.84 10.63
C ASN A 299 -6.48 -6.89 11.55
N GLU A 300 -6.87 -6.54 12.79
CA GLU A 300 -7.71 -7.38 13.66
C GLU A 300 -8.99 -7.84 12.95
N ARG A 301 -9.59 -6.98 12.10
CA ARG A 301 -10.80 -7.30 11.34
C ARG A 301 -10.57 -8.33 10.23
N ARG A 302 -9.33 -8.50 9.78
CA ARG A 302 -8.96 -9.37 8.66
C ARG A 302 -8.32 -10.68 9.12
N LEU A 303 -7.31 -10.61 9.99
CA LEU A 303 -6.49 -11.75 10.44
C LEU A 303 -7.21 -12.58 11.52
N THR A 304 -8.25 -13.30 11.10
CA THR A 304 -9.14 -14.05 12.00
C THR A 304 -8.86 -15.55 12.03
N GLY A 305 -7.99 -16.05 11.14
CA GLY A 305 -7.83 -17.50 10.91
C GLY A 305 -8.82 -18.07 9.89
N LEU A 306 -9.78 -17.26 9.44
CA LEU A 306 -10.74 -17.57 8.38
C LEU A 306 -10.31 -16.92 7.06
N HIS A 307 -10.93 -17.32 5.96
CA HIS A 307 -10.74 -16.74 4.61
C HIS A 307 -9.25 -16.63 4.20
N GLU A 308 -8.51 -17.74 4.32
CA GLU A 308 -7.10 -17.83 3.91
C GLU A 308 -6.14 -16.87 4.66
N THR A 309 -6.44 -16.57 5.92
CA THR A 309 -5.54 -15.81 6.82
C THR A 309 -5.14 -16.64 8.04
N ALA A 310 -4.00 -16.31 8.64
CA ALA A 310 -3.68 -16.74 10.00
C ALA A 310 -4.41 -15.86 11.02
N THR A 311 -4.51 -16.30 12.28
CA THR A 311 -4.99 -15.44 13.36
C THR A 311 -3.94 -14.36 13.68
N ILE A 312 -4.38 -13.16 14.08
CA ILE A 312 -3.48 -12.07 14.47
C ILE A 312 -2.70 -12.35 15.76
N ALA A 313 -3.11 -13.36 16.54
CA ALA A 313 -2.56 -13.64 17.85
C ALA A 313 -1.35 -14.58 17.81
N THR A 314 -1.22 -15.41 16.77
CA THR A 314 -0.17 -16.42 16.69
C THR A 314 0.60 -16.35 15.38
N PHE A 315 1.93 -16.47 15.49
CA PHE A 315 2.79 -16.64 14.33
C PHE A 315 2.78 -18.10 13.88
N SER A 316 2.70 -18.31 12.56
CA SER A 316 2.86 -19.61 11.94
C SER A 316 3.55 -19.48 10.59
N HIS A 317 4.23 -20.55 10.16
CA HIS A 317 4.74 -20.65 8.80
C HIS A 317 4.51 -22.04 8.22
N GLY A 318 4.49 -22.14 6.89
CA GLY A 318 4.32 -23.42 6.21
C GLY A 318 4.58 -23.34 4.72
N VAL A 319 4.97 -24.47 4.13
CA VAL A 319 5.17 -24.57 2.68
C VAL A 319 3.82 -24.65 1.99
N ALA A 320 3.62 -23.77 0.99
CA ALA A 320 2.38 -23.64 0.23
C ALA A 320 1.11 -23.42 1.10
N SER A 321 1.27 -23.05 2.37
CA SER A 321 0.17 -22.82 3.30
C SER A 321 -0.35 -21.39 3.18
N ARG A 322 -1.56 -21.21 2.64
CA ARG A 322 -2.21 -19.90 2.54
C ARG A 322 -2.74 -19.40 3.89
N CYS A 323 -3.00 -20.30 4.84
CA CYS A 323 -3.52 -19.97 6.17
C CYS A 323 -2.43 -19.70 7.22
N SER A 324 -1.16 -19.59 6.79
CA SER A 324 -0.03 -19.30 7.68
C SER A 324 0.34 -17.81 7.65
N SER A 325 0.98 -17.32 8.71
CA SER A 325 1.46 -15.94 8.77
C SER A 325 2.54 -15.68 7.71
N VAL A 326 3.45 -16.65 7.55
CA VAL A 326 4.46 -16.65 6.48
C VAL A 326 4.32 -17.91 5.64
N ARG A 327 4.29 -17.75 4.32
CA ARG A 327 4.26 -18.87 3.38
C ARG A 327 5.62 -19.00 2.70
N ILE A 328 6.10 -20.24 2.59
CA ILE A 328 7.22 -20.55 1.69
C ILE A 328 6.61 -21.12 0.40
N PRO A 329 6.84 -20.49 -0.77
CA PRO A 329 6.37 -21.02 -2.04
C PRO A 329 6.87 -22.45 -2.27
N ARG A 330 6.04 -23.29 -2.89
CA ARG A 330 6.42 -24.69 -3.19
C ARG A 330 7.68 -24.77 -4.04
N GLN A 331 7.82 -23.86 -5.00
CA GLN A 331 9.00 -23.82 -5.86
C GLN A 331 10.29 -23.50 -5.06
N THR A 332 10.22 -22.57 -4.09
CA THR A 332 11.34 -22.26 -3.19
C THR A 332 11.80 -23.48 -2.38
N GLU A 333 10.86 -24.31 -1.90
CA GLU A 333 11.20 -25.57 -1.21
C GLU A 333 11.87 -26.56 -2.15
N VAL A 334 11.31 -26.77 -3.35
CA VAL A 334 11.82 -27.70 -4.35
C VAL A 334 13.22 -27.33 -4.82
N ASP A 335 13.47 -26.05 -5.10
CA ASP A 335 14.76 -25.56 -5.58
C ASP A 335 15.80 -25.41 -4.47
N GLY A 336 15.36 -25.32 -3.21
CA GLY A 336 16.23 -25.13 -2.04
C GLY A 336 16.80 -23.71 -1.92
N PHE A 337 16.20 -22.72 -2.61
CA PHE A 337 16.51 -21.30 -2.53
C PHE A 337 15.38 -20.47 -3.16
N GLY A 338 15.33 -19.16 -2.87
CA GLY A 338 14.31 -18.25 -3.40
C GLY A 338 13.92 -17.14 -2.43
N TYR A 339 12.62 -17.08 -2.10
CA TYR A 339 12.01 -16.07 -1.23
C TYR A 339 10.92 -16.68 -0.33
N PHE A 340 10.50 -15.95 0.69
CA PHE A 340 9.27 -16.23 1.46
C PHE A 340 8.27 -15.08 1.31
N GLU A 341 7.01 -15.36 1.64
CA GLU A 341 5.88 -14.45 1.53
C GLU A 341 5.31 -14.16 2.93
N ASP A 342 5.44 -12.92 3.42
CA ASP A 342 4.77 -12.48 4.63
C ASP A 342 3.34 -12.05 4.30
N ARG A 343 2.35 -12.80 4.81
CA ARG A 343 0.92 -12.63 4.48
C ARG A 343 0.19 -11.72 5.47
N ARG A 344 0.91 -11.25 6.50
CA ARG A 344 0.34 -10.43 7.58
C ARG A 344 0.09 -8.96 7.23
N PRO A 345 0.81 -8.28 6.31
CA PRO A 345 0.54 -6.87 6.05
C PRO A 345 -0.90 -6.62 5.56
N SER A 346 -1.52 -5.57 6.10
CA SER A 346 -2.84 -5.08 5.68
C SER A 346 -2.75 -4.41 4.30
N SER A 347 -3.83 -4.39 3.52
CA SER A 347 -3.90 -3.65 2.25
C SER A 347 -3.62 -2.16 2.39
N ASN A 348 -3.92 -1.53 3.55
CA ASN A 348 -3.61 -0.12 3.83
C ASN A 348 -2.23 0.11 4.47
N CYS A 349 -1.35 -0.90 4.54
CA CYS A 349 -0.04 -0.72 5.15
C CYS A 349 0.80 0.34 4.42
N ASP A 350 1.66 1.06 5.14
CA ASP A 350 2.73 1.84 4.51
C ASP A 350 3.87 0.90 4.10
N PRO A 351 4.17 0.73 2.79
CA PRO A 351 5.27 -0.13 2.36
C PRO A 351 6.62 0.25 2.98
N TYR A 352 6.87 1.53 3.27
CA TYR A 352 8.12 1.93 3.92
C TYR A 352 8.26 1.33 5.33
N LEU A 353 7.16 1.23 6.08
CA LEU A 353 7.16 0.61 7.41
C LEU A 353 7.35 -0.89 7.32
N VAL A 354 6.66 -1.55 6.39
CA VAL A 354 6.75 -3.01 6.20
C VAL A 354 8.16 -3.43 5.79
N THR A 355 8.73 -2.81 4.77
CA THR A 355 10.06 -3.17 4.27
C THR A 355 11.16 -2.84 5.29
N ASP A 356 11.04 -1.72 6.00
CA ASP A 356 11.94 -1.35 7.10
C ASP A 356 11.93 -2.38 8.22
N ALA A 357 10.73 -2.79 8.67
CA ALA A 357 10.58 -3.81 9.72
C ALA A 357 11.19 -5.15 9.30
N LEU A 358 10.92 -5.61 8.07
CA LEU A 358 11.48 -6.86 7.54
C LEU A 358 13.01 -6.84 7.54
N VAL A 359 13.64 -5.77 7.04
CA VAL A 359 15.11 -5.67 6.99
C VAL A 359 15.72 -5.57 8.37
N ARG A 360 15.13 -4.76 9.26
CA ARG A 360 15.63 -4.62 10.63
C ARG A 360 15.62 -5.96 11.38
N THR A 361 14.57 -6.76 11.19
CA THR A 361 14.45 -8.06 11.84
C THR A 361 15.31 -9.13 11.17
N CYS A 362 15.26 -9.24 9.83
CA CYS A 362 15.86 -10.36 9.10
C CYS A 362 17.33 -10.14 8.71
N CYS A 363 17.78 -8.89 8.56
CA CYS A 363 19.14 -8.58 8.11
C CYS A 363 19.99 -7.96 9.22
N LEU A 364 19.40 -7.12 10.07
CA LEU A 364 20.10 -6.42 11.16
C LEU A 364 19.93 -7.09 12.53
N ASN A 365 19.11 -8.14 12.64
CA ASN A 365 18.84 -8.88 13.89
C ASN A 365 18.40 -7.97 15.05
N VAL A 366 17.62 -6.93 14.75
CA VAL A 366 17.05 -6.04 15.77
C VAL A 366 16.07 -6.83 16.63
N LYS A 367 16.44 -7.08 17.90
CA LYS A 367 15.65 -7.93 18.80
C LYS A 367 14.27 -7.39 19.16
N LYS A 368 14.07 -6.06 19.07
CA LYS A 368 12.81 -5.40 19.42
C LYS A 368 12.60 -4.15 18.58
N LEU A 369 11.51 -4.12 17.81
CA LEU A 369 11.10 -2.91 17.11
C LEU A 369 10.41 -1.94 18.09
N SER A 370 10.22 -0.69 17.69
CA SER A 370 9.76 0.37 18.59
C SER A 370 8.25 0.40 18.81
N ARG A 371 7.47 -0.42 18.09
CA ARG A 371 6.02 -0.54 18.23
C ARG A 371 5.69 -2.00 18.54
N SER A 372 4.62 -2.23 19.28
CA SER A 372 4.09 -3.57 19.56
C SER A 372 2.58 -3.52 19.61
N TYR A 373 1.94 -4.45 18.93
CA TYR A 373 0.50 -4.63 18.94
C TYR A 373 0.05 -5.14 20.32
N THR A 374 -1.11 -4.67 20.76
CA THR A 374 -1.81 -5.15 21.96
C THR A 374 -3.27 -5.45 21.57
N PRO A 375 -3.76 -6.69 21.74
CA PRO A 375 -5.13 -7.04 21.41
C PRO A 375 -6.19 -6.13 22.07
N GLY A 376 -7.32 -5.93 21.39
CA GLY A 376 -8.42 -5.04 21.84
C GLY A 376 -8.95 -5.32 23.25
N ASP A 377 -9.17 -6.59 23.56
CA ASP A 377 -9.69 -6.99 24.85
C ASP A 377 -8.68 -6.69 25.97
N ALA A 378 -7.38 -6.90 25.70
CA ALA A 378 -6.31 -6.61 26.65
C ALA A 378 -6.13 -5.11 26.89
N GLU A 379 -6.29 -4.27 25.87
CA GLU A 379 -6.22 -2.81 26.02
C GLU A 379 -7.41 -2.27 26.82
N SER A 380 -8.61 -2.80 26.57
CA SER A 380 -9.82 -2.45 27.32
C SER A 380 -9.66 -2.78 28.81
N LEU A 381 -9.17 -3.99 29.12
CA LEU A 381 -8.84 -4.40 30.49
C LEU A 381 -7.79 -3.48 31.14
N ARG A 382 -6.72 -3.11 30.43
CA ARG A 382 -5.72 -2.17 30.96
C ARG A 382 -6.32 -0.81 31.28
N LYS A 383 -7.13 -0.25 30.38
CA LYS A 383 -7.82 1.04 30.60
C LYS A 383 -8.77 0.98 31.78
N ILE A 384 -9.51 -0.12 31.95
CA ILE A 384 -10.38 -0.35 33.12
C ILE A 384 -9.52 -0.40 34.39
N ILE A 385 -8.44 -1.19 34.42
CA ILE A 385 -7.54 -1.29 35.57
C ILE A 385 -6.89 0.06 35.90
N GLU A 386 -6.48 0.84 34.90
CA GLU A 386 -5.93 2.19 35.11
C GLU A 386 -7.00 3.17 35.62
N ALA A 387 -8.24 3.09 35.11
CA ALA A 387 -9.35 3.91 35.59
C ALA A 387 -9.74 3.54 37.03
N MET A 388 -9.72 2.25 37.39
CA MET A 388 -9.91 1.77 38.76
C MET A 388 -8.79 2.27 39.68
N ARG A 389 -7.52 2.20 39.24
CA ARG A 389 -6.36 2.76 39.99
C ARG A 389 -6.43 4.28 40.17
N GLN A 390 -7.09 4.99 39.25
CA GLN A 390 -7.32 6.44 39.32
C GLN A 390 -8.62 6.81 40.07
N GLY A 391 -9.34 5.84 40.65
CA GLY A 391 -10.58 6.08 41.40
C GLY A 391 -11.74 6.59 40.54
N LYS A 392 -11.74 6.33 39.23
CA LYS A 392 -12.77 6.81 38.29
C LYS A 392 -13.90 5.80 38.06
N ILE A 393 -13.78 4.59 38.60
CA ILE A 393 -14.76 3.50 38.51
C ILE A 393 -14.74 2.77 39.86
N GLU A 394 -15.88 2.71 40.56
CA GLU A 394 -16.06 1.88 41.77
C GLU A 394 -16.39 0.42 41.37
N GLU A 395 -16.04 -0.53 42.25
CA GLU A 395 -15.99 -1.99 42.03
C GLU A 395 -17.20 -2.62 41.31
#